data_AF-A0A2A5M991-F1
#
_entry.id   AF-A0A2A5M991-F1
#
_cell.length_a   1.000
_cell.length_b   1.000
_cell.length_c   1.000
_cell.angle_alpha   90.00
_cell.angle_beta   90.00
_cell.angle_gamma   90.00
#
_symmetry.space_group_name_H-M   'P 1'
#
loop_
_entity.id
_entity.type
_entity.pdbx_description
1 polymer ?
#
loop_
_entity_poly.entity_id
_entity_poly.type
_entity_poly.pdbx_seq_one_letter_code
_entity_poly.pdbx_strand_id
1 'polypeptide(L)'
;SENYPYKSSPKSEITVNNIPENSHISYAGVSLEDGKLMADGGRVLVCVGTGKSIEEAQKNAYKLCDNVNFKGKQYRKDIAHQVLK
;
A
#
# COMPACT_ATOMS: atom_id res chain seq x y z
N SER A 1 2.55 6.08 6.01
CA SER A 1 2.27 7.29 6.79
C SER A 1 3.32 8.33 6.47
N GLU A 2 3.15 9.58 6.91
CA GLU A 2 4.14 10.64 6.73
C GLU A 2 5.46 10.30 7.45
N ASN A 3 5.37 9.64 8.61
CA ASN A 3 6.51 9.19 9.42
C ASN A 3 6.93 7.73 9.10
N TYR A 4 6.65 7.27 7.88
CA TYR A 4 7.02 5.93 7.42
C TYR A 4 8.55 5.75 7.45
N PRO A 5 9.07 4.56 7.81
CA PRO A 5 8.33 3.36 8.23
C PRO A 5 8.16 3.21 9.75
N TYR A 6 8.80 4.06 10.57
CA TYR A 6 9.04 3.76 11.99
C TYR A 6 7.97 4.27 12.96
N LYS A 7 7.31 5.40 12.66
CA LYS A 7 6.32 6.01 13.57
C LYS A 7 4.99 6.24 12.86
N SER A 8 3.92 6.26 13.64
CA SER A 8 2.60 6.69 13.15
C SER A 8 2.60 8.20 12.84
N SER A 9 1.62 8.59 12.05
CA SER A 9 1.27 10.00 11.78
C SER A 9 -0.15 10.22 12.31
N PRO A 10 -0.66 11.47 12.37
CA PRO A 10 -2.07 11.70 12.63
C PRO A 10 -2.94 10.82 11.74
N LYS A 11 -4.00 10.26 12.31
CA LYS A 11 -4.88 9.33 11.57
C LYS A 11 -5.39 10.00 10.30
N SER A 12 -5.45 9.21 9.23
CA SER A 12 -5.99 9.64 7.95
C SER A 12 -6.90 8.57 7.41
N GLU A 13 -8.04 8.97 6.88
CA GLU A 13 -8.93 8.08 6.14
C GLU A 13 -8.20 7.48 4.94
N ILE A 14 -8.38 6.17 4.75
CA ILE A 14 -7.87 5.39 3.62
C ILE A 14 -9.00 5.24 2.61
N THR A 15 -8.73 5.66 1.38
CA THR A 15 -9.62 5.44 0.23
C THR A 15 -8.97 4.44 -0.72
N VAL A 16 -9.71 3.42 -1.14
CA VAL A 16 -9.28 2.46 -2.16
C VAL A 16 -10.21 2.60 -3.36
N ASN A 17 -9.69 3.17 -4.45
CA ASN A 17 -10.50 3.46 -5.65
C ASN A 17 -10.89 2.18 -6.39
N ASN A 18 -9.94 1.26 -6.53
CA ASN A 18 -10.12 -0.02 -7.19
C ASN A 18 -9.07 -1.01 -6.67
N ILE A 19 -9.41 -2.30 -6.66
CA ILE A 19 -8.45 -3.38 -6.46
C ILE A 19 -8.30 -4.10 -7.81
N PRO A 20 -7.24 -3.83 -8.58
CA PRO A 20 -7.03 -4.49 -9.86
C PRO A 20 -6.96 -6.01 -9.73
N GLU A 21 -7.25 -6.72 -10.83
CA GLU A 21 -7.01 -8.17 -10.89
C GLU A 21 -5.55 -8.52 -10.55
N ASN A 22 -5.36 -9.72 -10.03
CA ASN A 22 -4.04 -10.22 -9.60
C ASN A 22 -3.38 -9.35 -8.52
N SER A 23 -4.17 -8.67 -7.70
CA SER A 23 -3.67 -7.85 -6.59
C SER A 23 -4.49 -8.06 -5.30
N HIS A 24 -3.88 -7.76 -4.16
CA HIS A 24 -4.49 -7.91 -2.84
C HIS A 24 -3.91 -6.87 -1.86
N ILE A 25 -4.74 -6.39 -0.92
CA ILE A 25 -4.28 -5.51 0.16
C ILE A 25 -4.22 -6.32 1.46
N SER A 26 -3.03 -6.37 2.07
CA SER A 26 -2.85 -6.87 3.43
C SER A 26 -2.72 -5.70 4.40
N TYR A 27 -3.66 -5.56 5.32
CA TYR A 27 -3.67 -4.48 6.30
C TYR A 27 -2.72 -4.77 7.48
N ALA A 28 -2.09 -3.73 8.01
CA ALA A 28 -1.22 -3.79 9.18
C ALA A 28 -1.63 -2.73 10.21
N GLY A 29 -1.04 -1.52 10.15
CA GLY A 29 -1.37 -0.41 11.03
C GLY A 29 -2.61 0.36 10.57
N VAL A 30 -3.79 -0.25 10.72
CA VAL A 30 -5.08 0.39 10.44
C VAL A 30 -6.05 0.24 11.61
N SER A 31 -7.01 1.15 11.69
CA SER A 31 -8.16 1.07 12.59
C SER A 31 -9.46 1.34 11.83
N LEU A 32 -10.60 0.98 12.43
CA LEU A 32 -11.92 1.27 11.89
C LEU A 32 -12.60 2.27 12.83
N GLU A 33 -12.96 3.44 12.31
CA GLU A 33 -13.62 4.52 13.05
C GLU A 33 -14.85 4.97 12.26
N ASP A 34 -16.05 4.89 12.86
CA ASP A 34 -17.31 5.29 12.22
C ASP A 34 -17.53 4.65 10.83
N GLY A 35 -17.13 3.39 10.68
CA GLY A 35 -17.23 2.65 9.41
C GLY A 35 -16.17 3.02 8.37
N LYS A 36 -15.23 3.90 8.71
CA LYS A 36 -14.13 4.34 7.84
C LYS A 36 -12.82 3.68 8.23
N LEU A 37 -12.06 3.27 7.23
CA LEU A 37 -10.74 2.68 7.44
C LEU A 37 -9.71 3.79 7.62
N MET A 38 -8.96 3.75 8.72
CA MET A 38 -8.01 4.78 9.11
C MET A 38 -6.58 4.25 9.10
N ALA A 39 -5.65 5.01 8.54
CA ALA A 39 -4.21 4.77 8.64
C ALA A 39 -3.73 5.18 10.05
N ASP A 40 -3.28 4.19 10.83
CA ASP A 40 -3.05 4.33 12.28
C ASP A 40 -1.71 3.71 12.73
N GLY A 41 -0.74 3.67 11.82
CA GLY A 41 0.57 3.08 12.07
C GLY A 41 1.66 3.63 11.16
N GLY A 42 2.91 3.29 11.45
CA GLY A 42 4.05 3.61 10.56
C GLY A 42 3.96 2.85 9.24
N ARG A 43 3.80 1.51 9.34
CA ARG A 43 3.48 0.64 8.22
C ARG A 43 1.98 0.36 8.23
N VAL A 44 1.28 0.90 7.24
CA VAL A 44 -0.19 0.91 7.21
C VAL A 44 -0.74 -0.34 6.54
N LEU A 45 -0.26 -0.66 5.35
CA LEU A 45 -0.70 -1.82 4.56
C LEU A 45 0.39 -2.24 3.56
N VAL A 46 0.20 -3.41 2.98
CA VAL A 46 1.01 -3.96 1.89
C VAL A 46 0.11 -4.15 0.66
N CYS A 47 0.49 -3.52 -0.45
CA CYS A 47 -0.09 -3.81 -1.76
C CYS A 47 0.66 -5.00 -2.36
N VAL A 48 -0.03 -6.14 -2.47
CA VAL A 48 0.50 -7.37 -3.04
C VAL A 48 0.07 -7.45 -4.50
N GLY A 49 1.01 -7.69 -5.39
CA GLY A 49 0.76 -8.02 -6.79
C GLY A 49 1.24 -9.43 -7.10
N THR A 50 0.49 -10.12 -7.94
CA THR A 50 0.79 -11.48 -8.42
C THR A 50 0.86 -11.48 -9.94
N GLY A 51 1.59 -12.44 -10.50
CA GLY A 51 1.83 -12.54 -11.95
C GLY A 51 2.69 -13.75 -12.27
N LYS A 52 2.88 -14.02 -13.56
CA LYS A 52 3.72 -15.14 -14.04
C LYS A 52 5.21 -14.85 -13.96
N SER A 53 5.58 -13.59 -13.77
CA SER A 53 6.95 -13.13 -13.58
C SER A 53 7.05 -12.13 -12.43
N ILE A 54 8.27 -11.87 -11.96
CA ILE A 54 8.54 -10.83 -10.96
C ILE A 54 8.13 -9.46 -11.50
N GLU A 55 8.33 -9.20 -12.79
CA GLU A 55 7.97 -7.94 -13.45
C GLU A 55 6.46 -7.71 -13.42
N GLU A 56 5.67 -8.73 -13.76
CA GLU A 56 4.21 -8.65 -13.72
C GLU A 56 3.70 -8.44 -12.29
N ALA A 57 4.23 -9.21 -11.33
CA ALA A 57 3.88 -9.08 -9.93
C ALA A 57 4.21 -7.67 -9.39
N GLN A 58 5.39 -7.14 -9.70
CA GLN A 58 5.81 -5.79 -9.32
C GLN A 58 4.90 -4.72 -9.92
N LYS A 59 4.58 -4.83 -11.22
CA LYS A 59 3.68 -3.91 -11.92
C LYS A 59 2.29 -3.90 -11.31
N ASN A 60 1.74 -5.06 -10.96
CA ASN A 60 0.43 -5.18 -10.35
C ASN A 60 0.42 -4.63 -8.92
N ALA A 61 1.48 -4.85 -8.15
CA ALA A 61 1.62 -4.25 -6.81
C ALA A 61 1.64 -2.72 -6.87
N TYR A 62 2.40 -2.15 -7.81
CA TYR A 62 2.48 -0.69 -7.98
C TYR A 62 1.19 -0.07 -8.48
N LYS A 63 0.47 -0.72 -9.41
CA LYS A 63 -0.88 -0.28 -9.81
C LYS A 63 -1.83 -0.23 -8.62
N LEU A 64 -1.77 -1.20 -7.71
CA LEU A 64 -2.58 -1.19 -6.50
C LEU A 64 -2.16 -0.05 -5.56
N CYS A 65 -0.86 0.23 -5.42
CA CYS A 65 -0.38 1.41 -4.67
C CYS A 65 -0.96 2.73 -5.19
N ASP A 66 -1.15 2.88 -6.50
CA ASP A 66 -1.75 4.08 -7.10
C ASP A 66 -3.24 4.23 -6.77
N ASN A 67 -3.93 3.12 -6.51
CA ASN A 67 -5.36 3.10 -6.16
C ASN A 67 -5.65 3.31 -4.67
N VAL A 68 -4.65 3.19 -3.80
CA VAL A 68 -4.77 3.41 -2.36
C VAL A 68 -4.35 4.85 -2.03
N ASN A 69 -5.20 5.62 -1.35
CA ASN A 69 -4.93 7.02 -1.02
C ASN A 69 -5.19 7.30 0.46
N PHE A 70 -4.29 8.06 1.07
CA PHE A 70 -4.43 8.65 2.40
C PHE A 70 -3.35 9.73 2.56
N LYS A 71 -3.57 10.67 3.49
CA LYS A 71 -2.64 11.77 3.72
C LYS A 71 -1.27 11.26 4.17
N GLY A 72 -0.21 11.76 3.53
CA GLY A 72 1.17 11.36 3.85
C GLY A 72 1.53 9.94 3.42
N LYS A 73 0.79 9.32 2.48
CA LYS A 73 1.19 8.02 1.90
C LYS A 73 2.61 8.09 1.33
N GLN A 74 3.45 7.15 1.74
CA GLN A 74 4.80 6.95 1.22
C GLN A 74 5.02 5.45 1.00
N TYR A 75 5.77 5.11 -0.03
CA TYR A 75 6.18 3.74 -0.35
C TYR A 75 7.42 3.77 -1.25
N ARG A 76 8.19 2.68 -1.23
CA ARG A 76 9.38 2.52 -2.09
C ARG A 76 8.97 2.26 -3.54
N LYS A 77 9.67 2.88 -4.49
CA LYS A 77 9.45 2.72 -5.95
C LYS A 77 10.44 1.76 -6.63
N ASP A 78 11.26 1.08 -5.85
CA ASP A 78 12.41 0.26 -6.30
C ASP A 78 12.35 -1.19 -5.78
N ILE A 79 11.19 -1.67 -5.34
CA ILE A 79 11.01 -3.05 -4.86
C ILE A 79 11.32 -4.02 -6.02
N ALA A 80 12.16 -5.02 -5.79
CA ALA A 80 12.63 -5.99 -6.78
C ALA A 80 13.51 -5.42 -7.92
N HIS A 81 13.90 -4.14 -7.89
CA HIS A 81 14.69 -3.53 -8.97
C HIS A 81 16.02 -4.26 -9.27
N GLN A 82 16.67 -4.86 -8.27
CA GLN A 82 17.91 -5.62 -8.49
C GLN A 82 17.74 -6.91 -9.31
N VAL A 83 16.55 -7.50 -9.29
CA VAL A 83 16.25 -8.76 -10.01
C VAL A 83 15.68 -8.49 -11.41
N LEU A 84 15.16 -7.29 -11.64
CA LEU A 84 14.60 -6.85 -12.93
C LEU A 84 15.63 -6.11 -13.80
N LYS A 85 16.92 -6.23 -13.47
CA LYS A 85 18.03 -5.69 -14.27
C LYS A 85 18.50 -6.68 -15.32
#